data_AF-A0A4Z1DE26-F1
#
_entry.id   AF-A0A4Z1DE26-F1
#
_cell.length_a   1.000
_cell.length_b   1.000
_cell.length_c   1.000
_cell.angle_alpha   90.00
_cell.angle_beta   90.00
_cell.angle_gamma   90.00
#
_symmetry.space_group_name_H-M   'P 1'
#
loop_
_entity.id
_entity.type
_entity.pdbx_description
1 polymer ?
#
loop_
_entity_poly.entity_id
_entity_poly.type
_entity_poly.pdbx_seq_one_letter_code
_entity_poly.pdbx_strand_id
1 'polypeptide(L)'
;MEWLRSCTAWVKRAWSTPGHERNTALLVGKSALAATLAWWIAYDLLNAASPAFAPFSAVLIMNATVYKSVWQALRYTAAVTVGVAVQAAIGFLAGPDLFAFVLVAVIALCIGRWPALGEQRSQVATAAFFAFSTYATATTTADKVNQLGQIILLVLIGCGLGVLVNLCVAPPLRYRSAEHGLQVLAGRIETLLDDMADGLGTGEVDSDRAAKWRRAGERAQHAVGQARAGLDTAESSLPLNPRRFLPAHRGYLGFDRYRQSVDALERAVYQLGSLTRSLGRWREAEDTYTYSPALKAYADFAASLRDIAHVIAELDSDALAEQAQEMCRLATIAHEALQKVLGAARDNELPLSDASRPYGVLVVEATRLMEEFQNTCDALKDTAAES
;
A
#
# COMPACT_ATOMS: atom_id res chain seq x y z
N MET A 1 4.63 14.38 -32.32
CA MET A 1 4.15 13.03 -32.70
C MET A 1 4.53 11.94 -31.69
N GLU A 2 5.64 12.09 -30.94
CA GLU A 2 6.04 11.13 -29.89
C GLU A 2 5.03 11.03 -28.73
N TRP A 3 4.45 12.15 -28.31
CA TRP A 3 3.44 12.21 -27.23
C TRP A 3 2.20 11.33 -27.48
N LEU A 4 1.72 11.28 -28.74
CA LEU A 4 0.58 10.44 -29.13
C LEU A 4 0.93 8.95 -29.14
N ARG A 5 2.17 8.58 -29.46
CA ARG A 5 2.66 7.19 -29.41
C ARG A 5 2.88 6.72 -27.96
N SER A 6 3.30 7.63 -27.08
CA SER A 6 3.39 7.37 -25.64
C SER A 6 2.02 7.11 -25.01
N CYS A 7 0.99 7.90 -25.38
CA CYS A 7 -0.38 7.70 -24.91
C CYS A 7 -0.98 6.37 -25.40
N THR A 8 -0.79 5.99 -26.67
CA THR A 8 -1.34 4.72 -27.18
C THR A 8 -0.63 3.50 -26.60
N ALA A 9 0.69 3.57 -26.38
CA ALA A 9 1.44 2.52 -25.68
C ALA A 9 1.07 2.42 -24.19
N TRP A 10 0.66 3.52 -23.56
CA TRP A 10 0.17 3.55 -22.17
C TRP A 10 -1.23 2.95 -22.06
N VAL A 11 -2.17 3.33 -22.94
CA VAL A 11 -3.54 2.77 -22.96
C VAL A 11 -3.51 1.25 -23.21
N LYS A 12 -2.64 0.79 -24.12
CA LYS A 12 -2.52 -0.65 -24.44
C LYS A 12 -1.91 -1.45 -23.28
N ARG A 13 -0.96 -0.88 -22.52
CA ARG A 13 -0.35 -1.50 -21.33
C ARG A 13 -1.27 -1.48 -20.11
N ALA A 14 -2.05 -0.41 -19.93
CA ALA A 14 -3.06 -0.30 -18.87
C ALA A 14 -4.15 -1.39 -18.96
N TRP A 15 -4.39 -1.94 -20.15
CA TRP A 15 -5.33 -3.04 -20.39
C TRP A 15 -4.70 -4.44 -20.30
N SER A 16 -3.38 -4.58 -20.46
CA SER A 16 -2.73 -5.89 -20.58
C SER A 16 -2.03 -6.40 -19.32
N THR A 17 -1.79 -5.54 -18.31
CA THR A 17 -0.94 -5.92 -17.16
C THR A 17 -1.52 -5.38 -15.84
N PRO A 18 -1.65 -6.19 -14.77
CA PRO A 18 -2.04 -5.68 -13.46
C PRO A 18 -0.91 -4.83 -12.86
N GLY A 19 -1.06 -3.50 -12.85
CA GLY A 19 -0.02 -2.58 -12.35
C GLY A 19 -0.50 -1.14 -12.10
N HIS A 20 0.42 -0.27 -11.65
CA HIS A 20 0.20 1.14 -11.29
C HIS A 20 -0.49 1.96 -12.41
N GLU A 21 -0.25 1.60 -13.67
CA GLU A 21 -0.86 2.25 -14.84
C GLU A 21 -2.38 2.01 -14.92
N ARG A 22 -2.86 0.80 -14.60
CA ARG A 22 -4.31 0.49 -14.58
C ARG A 22 -5.03 1.25 -13.46
N ASN A 23 -4.40 1.36 -12.30
CA ASN A 23 -4.95 2.13 -11.18
C ASN A 23 -5.05 3.63 -11.50
N THR A 24 -4.06 4.16 -12.22
CA THR A 24 -4.07 5.55 -12.69
C THR A 24 -5.15 5.76 -13.76
N ALA A 25 -5.29 4.85 -14.71
CA ALA A 25 -6.36 4.90 -15.72
C ALA A 25 -7.75 4.83 -15.10
N LEU A 26 -7.95 3.94 -14.12
CA LEU A 26 -9.20 3.86 -13.36
C LEU A 26 -9.47 5.14 -12.56
N LEU A 27 -8.42 5.73 -11.96
CA LEU A 27 -8.53 7.01 -11.24
C LEU A 27 -8.95 8.15 -12.17
N VAL A 28 -8.33 8.26 -13.34
CA VAL A 28 -8.69 9.28 -14.34
C VAL A 28 -10.11 9.05 -14.83
N GLY A 29 -10.48 7.80 -15.17
CA GLY A 29 -11.80 7.45 -15.65
C GLY A 29 -12.91 7.78 -14.64
N LYS A 30 -12.74 7.40 -13.37
CA LYS A 30 -13.71 7.73 -12.33
C LYS A 30 -13.77 9.24 -12.03
N SER A 31 -12.62 9.93 -12.09
CA SER A 31 -12.57 11.39 -11.90
C SER A 31 -13.34 12.11 -12.99
N ALA A 32 -13.16 11.69 -14.25
CA ALA A 32 -13.90 12.21 -15.39
C ALA A 32 -15.40 11.93 -15.25
N LEU A 33 -15.79 10.71 -14.85
CA LEU A 33 -17.19 10.36 -14.62
C LEU A 33 -17.82 11.23 -13.52
N ALA A 34 -17.14 11.37 -12.38
CA ALA A 34 -17.60 12.20 -11.27
C ALA A 34 -17.73 13.68 -11.67
N ALA A 35 -16.74 14.22 -12.40
CA ALA A 35 -16.77 15.58 -12.90
C ALA A 35 -17.95 15.81 -13.87
N THR A 36 -18.16 14.90 -14.81
CA THR A 36 -19.26 15.00 -15.79
C THR A 36 -20.62 14.94 -15.12
N LEU A 37 -20.83 14.02 -14.15
CA LEU A 37 -22.08 13.95 -13.39
C LEU A 37 -22.30 15.21 -12.55
N ALA A 38 -21.25 15.72 -11.90
CA ALA A 38 -21.32 16.94 -11.11
C ALA A 38 -21.63 18.17 -11.97
N TRP A 39 -21.05 18.27 -13.17
CA TRP A 39 -21.39 19.32 -14.13
C TRP A 39 -22.84 19.22 -14.57
N TRP A 40 -23.30 18.04 -14.98
CA TRP A 40 -24.68 17.81 -15.44
C TRP A 40 -25.70 18.22 -14.37
N ILE A 41 -25.49 17.83 -13.10
CA ILE A 41 -26.37 18.23 -11.99
C ILE A 41 -26.30 19.75 -11.73
N ALA A 42 -25.11 20.34 -11.75
CA ALA A 42 -24.94 21.77 -11.48
C ALA A 42 -25.53 22.68 -12.58
N TYR A 43 -25.33 22.29 -13.84
CA TYR A 43 -25.72 23.06 -15.01
C TYR A 43 -27.19 22.80 -15.38
N ASP A 44 -27.55 21.54 -15.68
CA ASP A 44 -28.85 21.21 -16.25
C ASP A 44 -29.97 21.15 -15.19
N LEU A 45 -29.67 20.68 -13.98
CA LEU A 45 -30.69 20.52 -12.94
C LEU A 45 -30.84 21.77 -12.05
N LEU A 46 -29.72 22.41 -11.69
CA LEU A 46 -29.70 23.53 -10.74
C LEU A 46 -29.62 24.91 -11.39
N ASN A 47 -29.40 24.98 -12.71
CA ASN A 47 -29.20 26.24 -13.45
C ASN A 47 -28.23 27.19 -12.74
N ALA A 48 -27.10 26.64 -12.25
CA ALA A 48 -26.24 27.39 -11.37
C ALA A 48 -25.48 28.51 -12.09
N ALA A 49 -25.30 29.65 -11.39
CA ALA A 49 -24.55 30.78 -11.95
C ALA A 49 -23.06 30.44 -12.16
N SER A 50 -22.51 29.54 -11.34
CA SER A 50 -21.14 29.06 -11.48
C SER A 50 -21.06 27.53 -11.33
N PRO A 51 -21.47 26.76 -12.36
CA PRO A 51 -21.54 25.30 -12.29
C PRO A 51 -20.18 24.63 -12.02
N ALA A 52 -19.08 25.31 -12.36
CA ALA A 52 -17.71 24.80 -12.27
C ALA A 52 -17.27 24.38 -10.85
N PHE A 53 -17.92 24.87 -9.78
CA PHE A 53 -17.60 24.46 -8.41
C PHE A 53 -17.88 22.99 -8.13
N ALA A 54 -18.94 22.42 -8.71
CA ALA A 54 -19.30 21.03 -8.49
C ALA A 54 -18.26 20.04 -9.05
N PRO A 55 -17.86 20.09 -10.33
CA PRO A 55 -16.83 19.19 -10.86
C PRO A 55 -15.46 19.46 -10.25
N PHE A 56 -15.09 20.72 -9.97
CA PHE A 56 -13.85 21.04 -9.27
C PHE A 56 -13.79 20.32 -7.92
N SER A 57 -14.87 20.42 -7.14
CA SER A 57 -14.98 19.75 -5.83
C SER A 57 -14.94 18.23 -5.97
N ALA A 58 -15.66 17.67 -6.94
CA ALA A 58 -15.71 16.23 -7.19
C ALA A 58 -14.34 15.63 -7.53
N VAL A 59 -13.54 16.34 -8.32
CA VAL A 59 -12.17 15.92 -8.67
C VAL A 59 -11.22 16.12 -7.48
N LEU A 60 -11.32 17.24 -6.77
CA LEU A 60 -10.41 17.59 -5.68
C LEU A 60 -10.49 16.59 -4.51
N ILE A 61 -11.67 16.05 -4.24
CA ILE A 61 -11.84 15.02 -3.21
C ILE A 61 -11.55 13.61 -3.72
N MET A 62 -11.35 13.42 -5.03
CA MET A 62 -11.09 12.12 -5.63
C MET A 62 -9.70 11.64 -5.25
N ASN A 63 -9.62 10.85 -4.17
CA ASN A 63 -8.39 10.29 -3.66
C ASN A 63 -8.36 8.78 -3.88
N ALA A 64 -7.16 8.22 -3.73
CA ALA A 64 -6.92 6.77 -3.74
C ALA A 64 -7.56 6.04 -2.54
N THR A 65 -8.22 6.72 -1.59
CA THR A 65 -9.04 6.09 -0.54
C THR A 65 -10.38 6.77 -0.38
N VAL A 66 -11.42 5.98 -0.15
CA VAL A 66 -12.74 6.48 0.25
C VAL A 66 -12.65 7.19 1.61
N TYR A 67 -11.87 6.67 2.57
CA TYR A 67 -11.67 7.29 3.88
C TYR A 67 -11.06 8.69 3.79
N LYS A 68 -9.91 8.84 3.09
CA LYS A 68 -9.30 10.16 2.91
C LYS A 68 -10.23 11.04 2.10
N SER A 69 -10.91 10.52 1.07
CA SER A 69 -11.93 11.27 0.33
C SER A 69 -13.05 11.83 1.21
N VAL A 70 -13.58 11.07 2.18
CA VAL A 70 -14.67 11.53 3.06
C VAL A 70 -14.17 12.61 4.02
N TRP A 71 -13.05 12.39 4.71
CA TRP A 71 -12.49 13.40 5.62
C TRP A 71 -11.98 14.63 4.89
N GLN A 72 -11.40 14.43 3.72
CA GLN A 72 -10.95 15.51 2.85
C GLN A 72 -12.13 16.28 2.29
N ALA A 73 -13.23 15.61 1.91
CA ALA A 73 -14.48 16.26 1.57
C ALA A 73 -15.01 17.08 2.73
N LEU A 74 -15.08 16.53 3.94
CA LEU A 74 -15.57 17.26 5.12
C LEU A 74 -14.70 18.49 5.42
N ARG A 75 -13.37 18.33 5.44
CA ARG A 75 -12.42 19.43 5.65
C ARG A 75 -12.48 20.46 4.54
N TYR A 76 -12.64 20.03 3.29
CA TYR A 76 -12.76 20.91 2.13
C TYR A 76 -14.07 21.68 2.15
N THR A 77 -15.21 21.02 2.41
CA THR A 77 -16.49 21.69 2.59
C THR A 77 -16.44 22.68 3.75
N ALA A 78 -15.83 22.33 4.88
CA ALA A 78 -15.63 23.27 5.98
C ALA A 78 -14.75 24.45 5.57
N ALA A 79 -13.65 24.21 4.86
CA ALA A 79 -12.75 25.24 4.35
C ALA A 79 -13.49 26.23 3.43
N VAL A 80 -14.28 25.69 2.49
CA VAL A 80 -15.07 26.48 1.54
C VAL A 80 -16.14 27.28 2.28
N THR A 81 -16.92 26.64 3.16
CA THR A 81 -17.94 27.32 3.96
C THR A 81 -17.37 28.46 4.78
N VAL A 82 -16.20 28.27 5.40
CA VAL A 82 -15.52 29.31 6.16
C VAL A 82 -15.05 30.45 5.25
N GLY A 83 -14.44 30.14 4.10
CA GLY A 83 -14.02 31.15 3.13
C GLY A 83 -15.20 31.98 2.59
N VAL A 84 -16.29 31.32 2.25
CA VAL A 84 -17.55 31.95 1.81
C VAL A 84 -18.16 32.79 2.92
N ALA A 85 -18.15 32.32 4.17
CA ALA A 85 -18.67 33.06 5.32
C ALA A 85 -17.85 34.31 5.65
N VAL A 86 -16.51 34.23 5.59
CA VAL A 86 -15.62 35.39 5.73
C VAL A 86 -15.96 36.42 4.66
N GLN A 87 -16.08 35.99 3.41
CA GLN A 87 -16.46 36.89 2.32
C GLN A 87 -17.85 37.50 2.54
N ALA A 88 -18.84 36.72 2.96
CA ALA A 88 -20.17 37.23 3.22
C ALA A 88 -20.14 38.31 4.30
N ALA A 89 -19.45 38.05 5.43
CA ALA A 89 -19.34 38.99 6.54
C ALA A 89 -18.70 40.32 6.10
N ILE A 90 -17.55 40.28 5.45
CA ILE A 90 -16.85 41.50 5.02
C ILE A 90 -17.60 42.19 3.86
N GLY A 91 -18.09 41.42 2.89
CA GLY A 91 -18.80 41.93 1.73
C GLY A 91 -20.07 42.70 2.10
N PHE A 92 -20.87 42.20 3.05
CA PHE A 92 -22.07 42.91 3.50
C PHE A 92 -21.76 44.15 4.36
N LEU A 93 -20.62 44.20 5.06
CA LEU A 93 -20.22 45.34 5.88
C LEU A 93 -19.54 46.46 5.07
N ALA A 94 -18.64 46.11 4.16
CA ALA A 94 -17.73 47.05 3.50
C ALA A 94 -18.00 47.24 1.99
N GLY A 95 -18.83 46.39 1.37
CA GLY A 95 -19.05 46.41 -0.07
C GLY A 95 -17.89 45.83 -0.89
N PRO A 96 -18.00 45.80 -2.24
CA PRO A 96 -16.97 45.26 -3.13
C PRO A 96 -15.87 46.30 -3.42
N ASP A 97 -15.06 46.63 -2.41
CA ASP A 97 -13.91 47.53 -2.54
C ASP A 97 -12.57 46.78 -2.43
N LEU A 98 -11.49 47.38 -2.92
CA LEU A 98 -10.14 46.84 -2.80
C LEU A 98 -9.74 46.64 -1.33
N PHE A 99 -10.13 47.55 -0.44
CA PHE A 99 -9.87 47.40 0.99
C PHE A 99 -10.59 46.18 1.59
N ALA A 100 -11.84 45.95 1.17
CA ALA A 100 -12.60 44.77 1.56
C ALA A 100 -11.92 43.47 1.07
N PHE A 101 -11.41 43.47 -0.16
CA PHE A 101 -10.65 42.34 -0.70
C PHE A 101 -9.38 42.05 0.11
N VAL A 102 -8.59 43.08 0.44
CA VAL A 102 -7.38 42.93 1.26
C VAL A 102 -7.73 42.33 2.62
N LEU A 103 -8.80 42.82 3.25
CA LEU A 103 -9.26 42.32 4.54
C LEU A 103 -9.68 40.84 4.47
N VAL A 104 -10.46 40.48 3.44
CA VAL A 104 -10.87 39.09 3.17
C VAL A 104 -9.65 38.19 2.95
N ALA A 105 -8.68 38.65 2.15
CA ALA A 105 -7.46 37.91 1.86
C ALA A 105 -6.65 37.64 3.13
N VAL A 106 -6.42 38.66 3.95
CA VAL A 106 -5.67 38.53 5.20
C VAL A 106 -6.39 37.55 6.15
N ILE A 107 -7.70 37.71 6.36
CA ILE A 107 -8.47 36.86 7.26
C ILE A 107 -8.49 35.41 6.76
N ALA A 108 -8.79 35.19 5.48
CA ALA A 108 -8.86 33.85 4.89
C ALA A 108 -7.51 33.13 4.91
N LEU A 109 -6.40 33.84 4.64
CA LEU A 109 -5.05 33.29 4.73
C LEU A 109 -4.63 32.98 6.17
N CYS A 110 -5.01 33.83 7.13
CA CYS A 110 -4.79 33.58 8.56
C CYS A 110 -5.54 32.32 9.03
N ILE A 111 -6.81 32.19 8.70
CA ILE A 111 -7.62 31.00 9.01
C ILE A 111 -7.04 29.75 8.33
N GLY A 112 -6.57 29.89 7.09
CA GLY A 112 -5.87 28.84 6.36
C GLY A 112 -4.63 28.31 7.09
N ARG A 113 -4.04 29.03 8.06
CA ARG A 113 -2.92 28.49 8.85
C ARG A 113 -3.35 27.54 9.96
N TRP A 114 -4.63 27.39 10.25
CA TRP A 114 -5.12 26.54 11.34
C TRP A 114 -4.83 25.05 11.06
N PRO A 115 -4.14 24.33 11.98
CA PRO A 115 -3.81 22.92 11.80
C PRO A 115 -4.97 21.95 11.56
N ALA A 116 -6.18 22.28 12.01
CA ALA A 116 -7.36 21.42 11.88
C ALA A 116 -7.78 21.16 10.41
N LEU A 117 -7.45 22.07 9.47
CA LEU A 117 -7.81 21.94 8.06
C LEU A 117 -6.88 21.00 7.26
N GLY A 118 -5.76 20.55 7.83
CA GLY A 118 -4.88 19.55 7.22
C GLY A 118 -4.32 20.00 5.85
N GLU A 119 -4.59 19.21 4.80
CA GLU A 119 -4.16 19.47 3.41
C GLU A 119 -5.03 20.54 2.69
N GLN A 120 -6.18 20.94 3.27
CA GLN A 120 -7.16 21.84 2.62
C GLN A 120 -7.02 23.32 3.01
N ARG A 121 -5.90 23.68 3.62
CA ARG A 121 -5.61 25.03 4.13
C ARG A 121 -5.69 26.12 3.07
N SER A 122 -5.15 25.86 1.88
CA SER A 122 -5.18 26.81 0.77
C SER A 122 -6.58 27.04 0.21
N GLN A 123 -7.49 26.08 0.41
CA GLN A 123 -8.84 26.15 -0.16
C GLN A 123 -9.72 27.19 0.53
N VAL A 124 -9.42 27.59 1.77
CA VAL A 124 -10.13 28.69 2.46
C VAL A 124 -9.97 29.99 1.69
N ALA A 125 -8.74 30.33 1.29
CA ALA A 125 -8.44 31.54 0.53
C ALA A 125 -9.02 31.46 -0.89
N THR A 126 -8.84 30.31 -1.56
CA THR A 126 -9.43 30.07 -2.88
C THR A 126 -10.95 30.29 -2.86
N ALA A 127 -11.65 29.68 -1.91
CA ALA A 127 -13.09 29.83 -1.77
C ALA A 127 -13.52 31.27 -1.46
N ALA A 128 -12.80 31.97 -0.58
CA ALA A 128 -13.07 33.36 -0.25
C ALA A 128 -12.90 34.28 -1.48
N PHE A 129 -11.87 34.07 -2.30
CA PHE A 129 -11.64 34.87 -3.51
C PHE A 129 -12.69 34.63 -4.58
N PHE A 130 -13.07 33.37 -4.79
CA PHE A 130 -14.16 33.07 -5.70
C PHE A 130 -15.48 33.64 -5.22
N ALA A 131 -15.78 33.50 -3.93
CA ALA A 131 -16.95 34.13 -3.32
C ALA A 131 -16.92 35.66 -3.49
N PHE A 132 -15.75 36.30 -3.38
CA PHE A 132 -15.61 37.74 -3.61
C PHE A 132 -15.90 38.10 -5.06
N SER A 133 -15.35 37.35 -6.01
CA SER A 133 -15.61 37.57 -7.44
C SER A 133 -17.09 37.43 -7.78
N THR A 134 -17.77 36.42 -7.22
CA THR A 134 -19.22 36.22 -7.41
C THR A 134 -20.04 37.30 -6.71
N TYR A 135 -19.63 37.72 -5.51
CA TYR A 135 -20.27 38.81 -4.77
C TYR A 135 -20.18 40.15 -5.51
N ALA A 136 -19.05 40.42 -6.18
CA ALA A 136 -18.82 41.66 -6.91
C ALA A 136 -19.67 41.78 -8.19
N THR A 137 -20.04 40.67 -8.82
CA THR A 137 -20.89 40.65 -10.02
C THR A 137 -22.39 40.63 -9.71
N ALA A 138 -22.79 40.37 -8.46
CA ALA A 138 -24.18 40.33 -8.06
C ALA A 138 -24.78 41.73 -7.83
N THR A 139 -25.93 42.01 -8.45
CA THR A 139 -26.57 43.34 -8.45
C THR A 139 -27.52 43.56 -7.28
N THR A 140 -28.17 42.51 -6.75
CA THR A 140 -29.10 42.61 -5.61
C THR A 140 -28.61 41.88 -4.37
N THR A 141 -29.04 42.32 -3.19
CA THR A 141 -28.73 41.66 -1.90
C THR A 141 -29.25 40.23 -1.84
N ALA A 142 -30.43 39.97 -2.43
CA ALA A 142 -31.01 38.63 -2.52
C ALA A 142 -30.16 37.71 -3.41
N ASP A 143 -29.69 38.21 -4.55
CA ASP A 143 -28.80 37.45 -5.45
C ASP A 143 -27.46 37.15 -4.79
N LYS A 144 -26.90 38.10 -4.02
CA LYS A 144 -25.65 37.89 -3.28
C LYS A 144 -25.76 36.71 -2.31
N VAL A 145 -26.81 36.68 -1.48
CA VAL A 145 -27.03 35.58 -0.52
C VAL A 145 -27.25 34.26 -1.25
N ASN A 146 -28.06 34.26 -2.32
CA ASN A 146 -28.36 33.06 -3.08
C ASN A 146 -27.11 32.49 -3.77
N GLN A 147 -26.28 33.33 -4.39
CA GLN A 147 -25.06 32.91 -5.07
C GLN A 147 -23.99 32.39 -4.09
N LEU A 148 -23.81 33.05 -2.94
CA LEU A 148 -22.91 32.56 -1.87
C LEU A 148 -23.37 31.19 -1.34
N GLY A 149 -24.67 31.03 -1.10
CA GLY A 149 -25.25 29.74 -0.70
C GLY A 149 -25.10 28.66 -1.78
N GLN A 150 -25.24 29.05 -3.05
CA GLN A 150 -25.09 28.17 -4.20
C GLN A 150 -23.67 27.61 -4.31
N ILE A 151 -22.62 28.38 -3.99
CA ILE A 151 -21.24 27.87 -3.95
C ILE A 151 -21.12 26.70 -2.95
N ILE A 152 -21.65 26.87 -1.74
CA ILE A 152 -21.61 25.83 -0.70
C ILE A 152 -22.40 24.59 -1.14
N LEU A 153 -23.59 24.78 -1.74
CA LEU A 153 -24.41 23.69 -2.27
C LEU A 153 -23.69 22.91 -3.37
N LEU A 154 -23.06 23.60 -4.31
CA LEU A 154 -22.31 22.97 -5.40
C LEU A 154 -21.11 22.18 -4.89
N VAL A 155 -20.41 22.70 -3.88
CA VAL A 155 -19.32 21.98 -3.21
C VAL A 155 -19.83 20.73 -2.51
N LEU A 156 -20.96 20.79 -1.80
CA LEU A 156 -21.60 19.63 -1.18
C LEU A 156 -21.97 18.57 -2.21
N ILE A 157 -22.57 18.97 -3.34
CA ILE A 157 -22.94 18.07 -4.43
C ILE A 157 -21.70 17.44 -5.07
N GLY A 158 -20.69 18.24 -5.38
CA GLY A 158 -19.42 17.76 -5.94
C GLY A 158 -18.72 16.78 -5.01
N CYS A 159 -18.63 17.10 -3.73
CA CYS A 159 -18.08 16.20 -2.71
C CYS A 159 -18.91 14.92 -2.57
N GLY A 160 -20.25 15.03 -2.56
CA GLY A 160 -21.16 13.89 -2.49
C GLY A 160 -20.98 12.95 -3.69
N LEU A 161 -20.97 13.49 -4.90
CA LEU A 161 -20.76 12.72 -6.14
C LEU A 161 -19.36 12.13 -6.22
N GLY A 162 -18.32 12.88 -5.87
CA GLY A 162 -16.96 12.33 -5.87
C GLY A 162 -16.81 11.19 -4.86
N VAL A 163 -17.42 11.28 -3.66
CA VAL A 163 -17.47 10.16 -2.70
C VAL A 163 -18.30 9.00 -3.25
N LEU A 164 -19.48 9.27 -3.81
CA LEU A 164 -20.39 8.26 -4.36
C LEU A 164 -19.74 7.49 -5.51
N VAL A 165 -19.14 8.20 -6.46
CA VAL A 165 -18.43 7.60 -7.59
C VAL A 165 -17.20 6.84 -7.11
N ASN A 166 -16.43 7.38 -6.15
CA ASN A 166 -15.29 6.67 -5.57
C ASN A 166 -15.70 5.40 -4.82
N LEU A 167 -16.93 5.36 -4.28
CA LEU A 167 -17.51 4.21 -3.60
C LEU A 167 -18.10 3.18 -4.59
N CYS A 168 -18.78 3.63 -5.64
CA CYS A 168 -19.48 2.78 -6.60
C CYS A 168 -18.56 2.25 -7.70
N VAL A 169 -17.62 3.06 -8.18
CA VAL A 169 -16.72 2.72 -9.30
C VAL A 169 -15.42 2.20 -8.72
N ALA A 170 -15.32 0.87 -8.62
CA ALA A 170 -14.11 0.14 -8.24
C ALA A 170 -13.42 0.74 -7.00
N PRO A 171 -13.99 0.54 -5.79
CA PRO A 171 -13.29 0.92 -4.56
C PRO A 171 -11.91 0.26 -4.63
N PRO A 172 -10.80 1.01 -4.43
CA PRO A 172 -9.48 0.41 -4.44
C PRO A 172 -9.46 -0.59 -3.30
N LEU A 173 -9.65 -1.86 -3.64
CA LEU A 173 -9.53 -2.99 -2.73
C LEU A 173 -8.05 -3.04 -2.35
N ARG A 174 -7.71 -2.25 -1.34
CA ARG A 174 -6.38 -2.11 -0.76
C ARG A 174 -5.93 -3.37 -0.02
N TYR A 175 -6.78 -4.40 0.02
CA TYR A 175 -6.35 -5.77 0.26
C TYR A 175 -5.15 -6.14 -0.63
N ARG A 176 -5.20 -5.70 -1.89
CA ARG A 176 -4.11 -5.85 -2.85
C ARG A 176 -2.82 -5.12 -2.47
N SER A 177 -2.83 -4.16 -1.54
CA SER A 177 -1.59 -3.49 -1.09
C SER A 177 -0.88 -4.23 0.05
N ALA A 178 -1.64 -4.84 0.96
CA ALA A 178 -1.08 -5.70 2.01
C ALA A 178 -0.60 -7.03 1.39
N GLU A 179 -1.42 -7.63 0.53
CA GLU A 179 -1.09 -8.79 -0.28
C GLU A 179 0.12 -8.52 -1.19
N HIS A 180 0.17 -7.39 -1.90
CA HIS A 180 1.34 -7.05 -2.71
C HIS A 180 2.59 -6.80 -1.87
N GLY A 181 2.45 -6.22 -0.67
CA GLY A 181 3.55 -6.11 0.29
C GLY A 181 4.10 -7.47 0.69
N LEU A 182 3.21 -8.43 0.97
CA LEU A 182 3.54 -9.81 1.28
C LEU A 182 4.20 -10.51 0.09
N GLN A 183 3.64 -10.41 -1.12
CA GLN A 183 4.17 -10.98 -2.36
C GLN A 183 5.57 -10.44 -2.67
N VAL A 184 5.79 -9.12 -2.54
CA VAL A 184 7.09 -8.49 -2.76
C VAL A 184 8.11 -8.95 -1.71
N LEU A 185 7.70 -9.12 -0.45
CA LEU A 185 8.55 -9.64 0.60
C LEU A 185 8.94 -11.10 0.33
N ALA A 186 7.96 -11.93 0.01
CA ALA A 186 8.13 -13.35 -0.32
C ALA A 186 9.03 -13.53 -1.55
N GLY A 187 8.82 -12.78 -2.63
CA GLY A 187 9.69 -12.84 -3.82
C GLY A 187 11.15 -12.41 -3.54
N ARG A 188 11.38 -11.51 -2.57
CA ARG A 188 12.75 -11.18 -2.12
C ARG A 188 13.37 -12.31 -1.32
N ILE A 189 12.60 -12.99 -0.48
CA ILE A 189 13.04 -14.16 0.28
C ILE A 189 13.35 -15.32 -0.68
N GLU A 190 12.47 -15.57 -1.65
CA GLU A 190 12.65 -16.54 -2.74
C GLU A 190 13.97 -16.29 -3.47
N THR A 191 14.19 -15.08 -3.97
CA THR A 191 15.43 -14.73 -4.70
C THR A 191 16.69 -14.95 -3.84
N LEU A 192 16.62 -14.62 -2.54
CA LEU A 192 17.74 -14.83 -1.62
C LEU A 192 18.01 -16.32 -1.36
N LEU A 193 16.97 -17.10 -1.13
CA LEU A 193 17.06 -18.54 -0.89
C LEU A 193 17.57 -19.29 -2.12
N ASP A 194 17.14 -18.89 -3.33
CA ASP A 194 17.61 -19.44 -4.59
C ASP A 194 19.11 -19.16 -4.81
N ASP A 195 19.52 -17.89 -4.65
CA ASP A 195 20.93 -17.47 -4.73
C ASP A 195 21.82 -18.23 -3.71
N MET A 196 21.27 -18.56 -2.53
CA MET A 196 21.93 -19.31 -1.47
C MET A 196 21.99 -20.81 -1.75
N ALA A 197 20.91 -21.41 -2.21
CA ALA A 197 20.86 -22.81 -2.61
C ALA A 197 21.91 -23.08 -3.69
N ASP A 198 22.00 -22.22 -4.69
CA ASP A 198 23.02 -22.31 -5.73
C ASP A 198 24.45 -22.21 -5.17
N GLY A 199 24.73 -21.21 -4.33
CA GLY A 199 26.09 -21.01 -3.82
C GLY A 199 26.55 -22.09 -2.86
N LEU A 200 25.66 -22.55 -1.98
CA LEU A 200 25.94 -23.64 -1.04
C LEU A 200 26.02 -25.00 -1.76
N GLY A 201 25.25 -25.18 -2.84
CA GLY A 201 25.22 -26.38 -3.66
C GLY A 201 26.48 -26.57 -4.50
N THR A 202 27.02 -25.49 -5.08
CA THR A 202 28.30 -25.54 -5.82
C THR A 202 29.52 -25.47 -4.90
N GLY A 203 29.35 -25.02 -3.65
CA GLY A 203 30.44 -24.73 -2.72
C GLY A 203 31.20 -23.44 -3.07
N GLU A 204 30.75 -22.69 -4.08
CA GLU A 204 31.34 -21.43 -4.52
C GLU A 204 30.74 -20.25 -3.74
N VAL A 205 31.08 -20.18 -2.47
CA VAL A 205 30.71 -19.05 -1.62
C VAL A 205 31.96 -18.18 -1.42
N ASP A 206 32.16 -17.29 -2.39
CA ASP A 206 33.19 -16.25 -2.36
C ASP A 206 32.74 -15.04 -1.50
N SER A 207 33.68 -14.12 -1.25
CA SER A 207 33.42 -12.90 -0.46
C SER A 207 32.34 -12.02 -1.11
N ASP A 208 32.30 -11.99 -2.44
CA ASP A 208 31.39 -11.13 -3.21
C ASP A 208 29.95 -11.63 -3.14
N ARG A 209 29.73 -12.95 -3.23
CA ARG A 209 28.46 -13.64 -3.08
C ARG A 209 27.95 -13.55 -1.64
N ALA A 210 28.83 -13.73 -0.66
CA ALA A 210 28.47 -13.48 0.75
C ALA A 210 28.05 -12.02 0.99
N ALA A 211 28.73 -11.05 0.39
CA ALA A 211 28.34 -9.64 0.44
C ALA A 211 27.05 -9.35 -0.35
N LYS A 212 26.77 -10.08 -1.43
CA LYS A 212 25.50 -10.01 -2.19
C LYS A 212 24.33 -10.49 -1.34
N TRP A 213 24.47 -11.63 -0.66
CA TRP A 213 23.46 -12.18 0.23
C TRP A 213 23.14 -11.26 1.41
N ARG A 214 24.17 -10.67 2.02
CA ARG A 214 23.99 -9.69 3.11
C ARG A 214 23.16 -8.48 2.65
N ARG A 215 23.51 -7.90 1.50
CA ARG A 215 22.76 -6.78 0.88
C ARG A 215 21.33 -7.19 0.52
N ALA A 216 21.10 -8.43 0.10
CA ALA A 216 19.77 -8.95 -0.17
C ALA A 216 18.93 -9.10 1.11
N GLY A 217 19.52 -9.61 2.20
CA GLY A 217 18.88 -9.66 3.52
C GLY A 217 18.49 -8.28 4.06
N GLU A 218 19.38 -7.29 3.94
CA GLU A 218 19.08 -5.88 4.30
C GLU A 218 17.91 -5.31 3.47
N ARG A 219 17.87 -5.59 2.17
CA ARG A 219 16.74 -5.19 1.30
C ARG A 219 15.44 -5.88 1.69
N ALA A 220 15.48 -7.16 2.08
CA ALA A 220 14.31 -7.87 2.57
C ALA A 220 13.80 -7.25 3.88
N GLN A 221 14.71 -6.88 4.80
CA GLN A 221 14.35 -6.20 6.05
C GLN A 221 13.68 -4.83 5.81
N HIS A 222 14.17 -4.06 4.83
CA HIS A 222 13.49 -2.83 4.43
C HIS A 222 12.10 -3.08 3.82
N ALA A 223 11.90 -4.19 3.10
CA ALA A 223 10.61 -4.56 2.54
C ALA A 223 9.58 -4.94 3.62
N VAL A 224 10.02 -5.54 4.74
CA VAL A 224 9.16 -5.78 5.92
C VAL A 224 8.52 -4.49 6.41
N GLY A 225 9.31 -3.42 6.56
CA GLY A 225 8.79 -2.12 6.99
C GLY A 225 7.72 -1.54 6.04
N GLN A 226 7.89 -1.76 4.74
CA GLN A 226 6.90 -1.35 3.73
C GLN A 226 5.62 -2.20 3.80
N ALA A 227 5.74 -3.51 3.98
CA ALA A 227 4.60 -4.41 4.15
C ALA A 227 3.77 -4.04 5.40
N ARG A 228 4.43 -3.77 6.53
CA ARG A 228 3.80 -3.36 7.79
C ARG A 228 3.09 -2.01 7.68
N ALA A 229 3.73 -1.02 7.07
CA ALA A 229 3.11 0.28 6.82
C ALA A 229 1.88 0.16 5.91
N GLY A 230 1.94 -0.74 4.92
CA GLY A 230 0.79 -1.08 4.07
C GLY A 230 -0.37 -1.69 4.87
N LEU A 231 -0.06 -2.62 5.76
CA LEU A 231 -1.03 -3.29 6.62
C LEU A 231 -1.69 -2.34 7.63
N ASP A 232 -0.91 -1.53 8.35
CA ASP A 232 -1.42 -0.56 9.33
C ASP A 232 -2.35 0.49 8.65
N THR A 233 -1.99 0.90 7.43
CA THR A 233 -2.81 1.79 6.61
C THR A 233 -4.12 1.12 6.18
N ALA A 234 -4.09 -0.18 5.92
CA ALA A 234 -5.26 -0.95 5.49
C ALA A 234 -6.20 -1.26 6.67
N GLU A 235 -5.67 -1.60 7.85
CA GLU A 235 -6.46 -1.85 9.07
C GLU A 235 -7.17 -0.59 9.57
N SER A 236 -6.48 0.55 9.61
CA SER A 236 -7.06 1.84 10.00
C SER A 236 -8.20 2.31 9.07
N SER A 237 -8.35 1.69 7.89
CA SER A 237 -9.37 2.02 6.89
C SER A 237 -10.65 1.17 6.99
N LEU A 238 -10.66 0.08 7.77
CA LEU A 238 -11.78 -0.87 7.91
C LEU A 238 -13.08 -0.34 8.56
N PRO A 239 -13.04 0.40 9.68
CA PRO A 239 -14.25 0.67 10.46
C PRO A 239 -15.26 1.56 9.72
N LEU A 240 -14.88 2.18 8.60
CA LEU A 240 -15.69 3.15 7.86
C LEU A 240 -16.04 2.70 6.43
N ASN A 241 -15.88 1.42 6.09
CA ASN A 241 -16.37 0.88 4.82
C ASN A 241 -17.85 0.45 4.94
N PRO A 242 -18.82 1.22 4.40
CA PRO A 242 -20.25 0.91 4.52
C PRO A 242 -20.65 -0.38 3.78
N ARG A 243 -19.78 -0.93 2.91
CA ARG A 243 -20.02 -2.21 2.24
C ARG A 243 -19.76 -3.45 3.12
N ARG A 244 -19.27 -3.31 4.37
CA ARG A 244 -19.20 -4.43 5.36
C ARG A 244 -20.55 -5.03 5.70
N PHE A 245 -21.63 -4.30 5.42
CA PHE A 245 -23.00 -4.73 5.65
C PHE A 245 -23.60 -5.51 4.48
N LEU A 246 -22.87 -5.68 3.36
CA LEU A 246 -23.34 -6.46 2.22
C LEU A 246 -23.03 -7.96 2.41
N PRO A 247 -24.03 -8.86 2.27
CA PRO A 247 -23.88 -10.30 2.56
C PRO A 247 -22.85 -11.03 1.69
N ALA A 248 -22.66 -10.60 0.44
CA ALA A 248 -21.77 -11.24 -0.55
C ALA A 248 -20.26 -11.08 -0.25
N HIS A 249 -19.93 -10.42 0.84
CA HIS A 249 -18.58 -9.94 1.14
C HIS A 249 -18.17 -10.26 2.59
N ARG A 250 -18.82 -11.24 3.23
CA ARG A 250 -18.46 -11.73 4.56
C ARG A 250 -17.18 -12.60 4.58
N GLY A 251 -16.65 -13.00 3.42
CA GLY A 251 -15.39 -13.73 3.29
C GLY A 251 -14.13 -12.86 3.38
N TYR A 252 -14.23 -11.61 3.84
CA TYR A 252 -13.06 -10.76 4.02
C TYR A 252 -12.27 -11.19 5.26
N LEU A 253 -11.35 -12.12 5.02
CA LEU A 253 -10.03 -12.31 5.64
C LEU A 253 -9.77 -11.44 6.88
N GLY A 254 -9.55 -12.07 8.04
CA GLY A 254 -9.10 -11.35 9.24
C GLY A 254 -7.73 -10.73 9.00
N PHE A 255 -7.62 -9.41 9.08
CA PHE A 255 -6.33 -8.67 9.04
C PHE A 255 -5.32 -9.22 10.05
N ASP A 256 -5.80 -9.79 11.15
CA ASP A 256 -4.97 -10.48 12.14
C ASP A 256 -4.18 -11.64 11.55
N ARG A 257 -4.70 -12.35 10.54
CA ARG A 257 -4.00 -13.46 9.88
C ARG A 257 -2.95 -12.97 8.89
N TYR A 258 -3.23 -11.91 8.13
CA TYR A 258 -2.20 -11.26 7.30
C TYR A 258 -1.08 -10.68 8.16
N ARG A 259 -1.42 -10.11 9.32
CA ARG A 259 -0.45 -9.67 10.32
C ARG A 259 0.42 -10.83 10.78
N GLN A 260 -0.18 -11.97 11.13
CA GLN A 260 0.56 -13.17 11.50
C GLN A 260 1.51 -13.64 10.39
N SER A 261 1.06 -13.66 9.13
CA SER A 261 1.93 -14.03 7.99
C SER A 261 3.08 -13.05 7.78
N VAL A 262 2.84 -11.74 7.89
CA VAL A 262 3.90 -10.72 7.80
C VAL A 262 4.87 -10.84 8.96
N ASP A 263 4.38 -11.04 10.18
CA ASP A 263 5.21 -11.22 11.38
C ASP A 263 6.09 -12.48 11.26
N ALA A 264 5.55 -13.58 10.71
CA ALA A 264 6.31 -14.81 10.48
C ALA A 264 7.38 -14.63 9.40
N LEU A 265 7.07 -13.96 8.29
CA LEU A 265 8.07 -13.61 7.27
C LEU A 265 9.13 -12.63 7.80
N GLU A 266 8.76 -11.68 8.68
CA GLU A 266 9.72 -10.79 9.34
C GLU A 266 10.73 -11.58 10.17
N ARG A 267 10.26 -12.56 10.96
CA ARG A 267 11.13 -13.46 11.71
C ARG A 267 12.03 -14.27 10.77
N ALA A 268 11.49 -14.80 9.68
CA ALA A 268 12.28 -15.52 8.68
C ALA A 268 13.38 -14.63 8.05
N VAL A 269 13.07 -13.37 7.71
CA VAL A 269 14.06 -12.41 7.20
C VAL A 269 15.14 -12.09 8.23
N TYR A 270 14.76 -11.96 9.50
CA TYR A 270 15.73 -11.75 10.58
C TYR A 270 16.71 -12.93 10.69
N GLN A 271 16.23 -14.17 10.64
CA GLN A 271 17.08 -15.36 10.67
C GLN A 271 17.95 -15.47 9.41
N LEU A 272 17.41 -15.20 8.21
CA LEU A 272 18.21 -15.13 6.98
C LEU A 272 19.30 -14.06 7.07
N GLY A 273 19.00 -12.91 7.66
CA GLY A 273 19.98 -11.85 7.92
C GLY A 273 21.07 -12.27 8.93
N SER A 274 20.70 -13.01 9.98
CA SER A 274 21.64 -13.60 10.95
C SER A 274 22.59 -14.59 10.28
N LEU A 275 22.02 -15.47 9.46
CA LEU A 275 22.74 -16.53 8.77
C LEU A 275 23.69 -15.99 7.70
N THR A 276 23.23 -15.06 6.85
CA THR A 276 24.09 -14.44 5.83
C THR A 276 25.24 -13.63 6.45
N ARG A 277 25.03 -12.99 7.60
CA ARG A 277 26.11 -12.35 8.38
C ARG A 277 27.10 -13.37 8.94
N SER A 278 26.62 -14.49 9.44
CA SER A 278 27.48 -15.53 10.04
C SER A 278 28.30 -16.25 8.97
N LEU A 279 27.70 -16.56 7.81
CA LEU A 279 28.41 -17.08 6.63
C LEU A 279 29.48 -16.10 6.12
N GLY A 280 29.15 -14.81 6.07
CA GLY A 280 30.10 -13.78 5.66
C GLY A 280 31.32 -13.66 6.57
N ARG A 281 31.12 -13.65 7.90
CA ARG A 281 32.22 -13.59 8.88
C ARG A 281 33.14 -14.81 8.82
N TRP A 282 32.58 -15.98 8.53
CA TRP A 282 33.37 -17.20 8.47
C TRP A 282 34.25 -17.28 7.22
N ARG A 283 33.79 -16.77 6.06
CA ARG A 283 34.64 -16.73 4.85
C ARG A 283 35.87 -15.82 4.99
N GLU A 284 35.77 -14.77 5.81
CA GLU A 284 36.91 -13.90 6.14
C GLU A 284 37.98 -14.63 6.99
N ALA A 285 37.63 -15.74 7.64
CA ALA A 285 38.50 -16.48 8.55
C ALA A 285 39.15 -17.74 7.93
N GLU A 286 38.56 -18.36 6.89
CA GLU A 286 39.07 -19.59 6.27
C GLU A 286 38.87 -19.65 4.75
N ASP A 287 39.85 -20.24 4.05
CA ASP A 287 39.92 -20.33 2.58
C ASP A 287 39.38 -21.63 1.96
N THR A 288 39.04 -22.65 2.76
CA THR A 288 38.68 -23.99 2.23
C THR A 288 37.44 -24.59 2.88
N TYR A 289 36.41 -24.88 2.08
CA TYR A 289 35.23 -25.62 2.51
C TYR A 289 35.56 -27.12 2.69
N THR A 290 35.74 -27.57 3.94
CA THR A 290 36.09 -28.98 4.21
C THR A 290 34.86 -29.92 4.22
N TYR A 291 33.63 -29.40 4.33
CA TYR A 291 32.42 -30.22 4.54
C TYR A 291 31.33 -30.02 3.47
N SER A 292 31.62 -30.46 2.25
CA SER A 292 30.69 -30.43 1.09
C SER A 292 29.33 -31.13 1.31
N PRO A 293 29.24 -32.30 2.00
CA PRO A 293 27.95 -32.98 2.18
C PRO A 293 26.93 -32.20 3.02
N ALA A 294 27.38 -31.54 4.09
CA ALA A 294 26.51 -30.74 4.96
C ALA A 294 26.02 -29.45 4.27
N LEU A 295 26.88 -28.82 3.47
CA LEU A 295 26.50 -27.65 2.67
C LEU A 295 25.51 -28.01 1.58
N LYS A 296 25.69 -29.16 0.93
CA LYS A 296 24.75 -29.66 -0.08
C LYS A 296 23.39 -29.97 0.53
N ALA A 297 23.35 -30.61 1.70
CA ALA A 297 22.09 -30.82 2.43
C ALA A 297 21.42 -29.48 2.79
N TYR A 298 22.21 -28.47 3.17
CA TYR A 298 21.69 -27.13 3.45
C TYR A 298 21.16 -26.45 2.18
N ALA A 299 21.83 -26.62 1.04
CA ALA A 299 21.37 -26.11 -0.25
C ALA A 299 20.01 -26.70 -0.63
N ASP A 300 19.81 -28.01 -0.46
CA ASP A 300 18.53 -28.68 -0.70
C ASP A 300 17.42 -28.13 0.23
N PHE A 301 17.77 -27.83 1.49
CA PHE A 301 16.86 -27.20 2.45
C PHE A 301 16.50 -25.77 2.03
N ALA A 302 17.47 -24.95 1.63
CA ALA A 302 17.24 -23.59 1.14
C ALA A 302 16.36 -23.58 -0.12
N ALA A 303 16.56 -24.52 -1.05
CA ALA A 303 15.72 -24.69 -2.23
C ALA A 303 14.27 -25.07 -1.86
N SER A 304 14.09 -25.92 -0.84
CA SER A 304 12.76 -26.29 -0.36
C SER A 304 12.02 -25.09 0.27
N LEU A 305 12.73 -24.24 1.02
CA LEU A 305 12.16 -23.00 1.56
C LEU A 305 11.85 -21.98 0.45
N ARG A 306 12.66 -21.92 -0.60
CA ARG A 306 12.41 -21.08 -1.78
C ARG A 306 11.06 -21.45 -2.41
N ASP A 307 10.78 -22.75 -2.56
CA ASP A 307 9.50 -23.20 -3.16
C ASP A 307 8.29 -22.71 -2.36
N ILE A 308 8.38 -22.72 -1.02
CA ILE A 308 7.33 -22.15 -0.17
C ILE A 308 7.22 -20.64 -0.38
N ALA A 309 8.35 -19.93 -0.40
CA ALA A 309 8.37 -18.49 -0.63
C ALA A 309 7.80 -18.10 -2.01
N HIS A 310 8.02 -18.93 -3.04
CA HIS A 310 7.47 -18.75 -4.38
C HIS A 310 5.95 -18.82 -4.38
N VAL A 311 5.36 -19.82 -3.71
CA VAL A 311 3.89 -19.92 -3.59
C VAL A 311 3.31 -18.71 -2.84
N ILE A 312 4.01 -18.18 -1.83
CA ILE A 312 3.60 -16.95 -1.13
C ILE A 312 3.76 -15.71 -2.02
N ALA A 313 4.74 -15.68 -2.92
CA ALA A 313 4.96 -14.60 -3.87
C ALA A 313 3.87 -14.56 -4.96
N GLU A 314 3.31 -15.71 -5.33
CA GLU A 314 2.24 -15.86 -6.34
C GLU A 314 0.84 -16.04 -5.74
N LEU A 315 0.68 -15.70 -4.46
CA LEU A 315 -0.56 -15.91 -3.72
C LEU A 315 -1.73 -15.18 -4.40
N ASP A 316 -2.82 -15.89 -4.68
CA ASP A 316 -4.02 -15.39 -5.36
C ASP A 316 -5.26 -15.76 -4.53
N SER A 317 -6.11 -14.78 -4.25
CA SER A 317 -7.35 -14.98 -3.50
C SER A 317 -8.28 -16.02 -4.11
N ASP A 318 -8.27 -16.16 -5.45
CA ASP A 318 -9.15 -17.10 -6.15
C ASP A 318 -8.63 -18.55 -6.09
N ALA A 319 -7.34 -18.74 -5.78
CA ALA A 319 -6.66 -20.04 -5.71
C ALA A 319 -6.16 -20.41 -4.30
N LEU A 320 -6.57 -19.65 -3.27
CA LEU A 320 -6.02 -19.72 -1.91
C LEU A 320 -6.08 -21.13 -1.29
N ALA A 321 -7.17 -21.86 -1.50
CA ALA A 321 -7.33 -23.22 -0.97
C ALA A 321 -6.36 -24.23 -1.60
N GLU A 322 -6.16 -24.14 -2.92
CA GLU A 322 -5.20 -24.98 -3.64
C GLU A 322 -3.76 -24.63 -3.23
N GLN A 323 -3.45 -23.34 -3.15
CA GLN A 323 -2.14 -22.84 -2.73
C GLN A 323 -1.81 -23.21 -1.27
N ALA A 324 -2.80 -23.18 -0.36
CA ALA A 324 -2.61 -23.63 1.02
C ALA A 324 -2.28 -25.12 1.12
N GLN A 325 -2.92 -25.96 0.30
CA GLN A 325 -2.62 -27.39 0.23
C GLN A 325 -1.21 -27.62 -0.33
N GLU A 326 -0.83 -26.88 -1.36
CA GLU A 326 0.51 -26.94 -1.94
C GLU A 326 1.59 -26.51 -0.95
N MET A 327 1.37 -25.43 -0.20
CA MET A 327 2.28 -24.98 0.87
C MET A 327 2.48 -26.04 1.96
N CYS A 328 1.42 -26.77 2.35
CA CYS A 328 1.55 -27.88 3.31
C CYS A 328 2.43 -29.02 2.77
N ARG A 329 2.27 -29.35 1.47
CA ARG A 329 3.09 -30.35 0.79
C ARG A 329 4.56 -29.92 0.77
N LEU A 330 4.83 -28.67 0.40
CA LEU A 330 6.17 -28.11 0.37
C LEU A 330 6.81 -28.00 1.76
N ALA A 331 6.04 -27.65 2.79
CA ALA A 331 6.50 -27.62 4.18
C ALA A 331 6.95 -29.01 4.66
N THR A 332 6.26 -30.07 4.24
CA THR A 332 6.66 -31.46 4.53
C THR A 332 8.01 -31.77 3.87
N ILE A 333 8.19 -31.37 2.61
CA ILE A 333 9.46 -31.56 1.87
C ILE A 333 10.60 -30.77 2.53
N ALA A 334 10.35 -29.52 2.93
CA ALA A 334 11.32 -28.71 3.64
C ALA A 334 11.71 -29.32 4.99
N HIS A 335 10.75 -29.93 5.70
CA HIS A 335 11.04 -30.65 6.94
C HIS A 335 11.93 -31.88 6.70
N GLU A 336 11.68 -32.66 5.67
CA GLU A 336 12.55 -33.77 5.28
C GLU A 336 13.96 -33.30 4.90
N ALA A 337 14.08 -32.18 4.20
CA ALA A 337 15.37 -31.58 3.89
C ALA A 337 16.11 -31.10 5.15
N LEU A 338 15.41 -30.52 6.13
CA LEU A 338 15.99 -30.17 7.43
C LEU A 338 16.53 -31.42 8.16
N GLN A 339 15.78 -32.54 8.14
CA GLN A 339 16.26 -33.79 8.77
C GLN A 339 17.55 -34.29 8.11
N LYS A 340 17.71 -34.12 6.79
CA LYS A 340 18.97 -34.44 6.09
C LYS A 340 20.12 -33.52 6.54
N VAL A 341 19.86 -32.24 6.77
CA VAL A 341 20.87 -31.30 7.32
C VAL A 341 21.32 -31.75 8.72
N LEU A 342 20.37 -32.08 9.59
CA LEU A 342 20.66 -32.56 10.95
C LEU A 342 21.42 -33.89 10.95
N GLY A 343 21.02 -34.82 10.06
CA GLY A 343 21.70 -36.10 9.86
C GLY A 343 23.13 -35.91 9.37
N ALA A 344 23.33 -35.10 8.33
CA ALA A 344 24.66 -34.79 7.81
C ALA A 344 25.55 -34.12 8.86
N ALA A 345 25.00 -33.25 9.71
CA ALA A 345 25.75 -32.61 10.79
C ALA A 345 26.22 -33.62 11.85
N ARG A 346 25.37 -34.58 12.21
CA ARG A 346 25.70 -35.64 13.18
C ARG A 346 26.70 -36.64 12.60
N ASP A 347 26.47 -37.11 11.38
CA ASP A 347 27.25 -38.19 10.77
C ASP A 347 28.68 -37.74 10.39
N ASN A 348 28.89 -36.43 10.21
CA ASN A 348 30.21 -35.85 9.93
C ASN A 348 30.88 -35.22 11.18
N GLU A 349 30.34 -35.47 12.38
CA GLU A 349 30.86 -34.95 13.66
C GLU A 349 31.21 -33.46 13.61
N LEU A 350 30.34 -32.63 12.99
CA LEU A 350 30.62 -31.21 12.84
C LEU A 350 30.86 -30.58 14.22
N PRO A 351 31.88 -29.73 14.39
CA PRO A 351 32.14 -29.07 15.67
C PRO A 351 31.08 -28.01 15.95
N LEU A 352 29.93 -28.43 16.47
CA LEU A 352 28.77 -27.57 16.76
C LEU A 352 29.04 -26.61 17.94
N SER A 353 29.97 -26.97 18.83
CA SER A 353 30.38 -26.17 19.99
C SER A 353 31.47 -25.14 19.68
N ASP A 354 32.08 -25.22 18.49
CA ASP A 354 33.13 -24.28 18.08
C ASP A 354 32.50 -23.00 17.52
N ALA A 355 32.49 -21.94 18.32
CA ALA A 355 31.97 -20.64 17.93
C ALA A 355 32.74 -19.97 16.78
N SER A 356 33.92 -20.49 16.42
CA SER A 356 34.69 -20.03 15.26
C SER A 356 34.21 -20.64 13.94
N ARG A 357 33.37 -21.69 13.98
CA ARG A 357 32.84 -22.40 12.80
C ARG A 357 31.34 -22.10 12.61
N PRO A 358 30.83 -22.04 11.37
CA PRO A 358 29.46 -21.61 11.10
C PRO A 358 28.46 -22.75 11.30
N TYR A 359 28.91 -24.00 11.43
CA TYR A 359 28.06 -25.18 11.36
C TYR A 359 27.02 -25.26 12.50
N GLY A 360 27.42 -24.91 13.73
CA GLY A 360 26.48 -24.81 14.86
C GLY A 360 25.39 -23.76 14.63
N VAL A 361 25.78 -22.61 14.07
CA VAL A 361 24.84 -21.54 13.73
C VAL A 361 23.93 -21.96 12.58
N LEU A 362 24.45 -22.59 11.51
CA LEU A 362 23.67 -23.05 10.37
C LEU A 362 22.59 -24.05 10.78
N VAL A 363 22.92 -25.01 11.65
CA VAL A 363 21.95 -26.00 12.13
C VAL A 363 20.85 -25.33 12.95
N VAL A 364 21.21 -24.44 13.89
CA VAL A 364 20.23 -23.74 14.74
C VAL A 364 19.33 -22.81 13.90
N GLU A 365 19.91 -22.07 12.96
CA GLU A 365 19.16 -21.17 12.08
C GLU A 365 18.26 -21.96 11.11
N ALA A 366 18.68 -23.15 10.64
CA ALA A 366 17.83 -24.00 9.80
C ALA A 366 16.57 -24.47 10.54
N THR A 367 16.71 -24.92 11.79
CA THR A 367 15.56 -25.31 12.62
C THR A 367 14.61 -24.14 12.85
N ARG A 368 15.14 -22.97 13.20
CA ARG A 368 14.35 -21.74 13.39
C ARG A 368 13.64 -21.30 12.12
N LEU A 369 14.34 -21.32 10.97
CA LEU A 369 13.73 -20.98 9.69
C LEU A 369 12.57 -21.92 9.35
N MET A 370 12.74 -23.23 9.57
CA MET A 370 11.65 -24.18 9.33
C MET A 370 10.45 -23.91 10.23
N GLU A 371 10.65 -23.60 11.52
CA GLU A 371 9.57 -23.23 12.44
C GLU A 371 8.79 -22.00 11.95
N GLU A 372 9.48 -20.95 11.49
CA GLU A 372 8.80 -19.74 11.01
C GLU A 372 8.05 -19.93 9.69
N PHE A 373 8.61 -20.73 8.76
CA PHE A 373 7.92 -21.10 7.52
C PHE A 373 6.70 -21.99 7.79
N GLN A 374 6.79 -22.93 8.73
CA GLN A 374 5.66 -23.76 9.16
C GLN A 374 4.53 -22.90 9.76
N ASN A 375 4.87 -21.98 10.65
CA ASN A 375 3.90 -21.03 11.23
C ASN A 375 3.19 -20.21 10.14
N THR A 376 3.92 -19.83 9.08
CA THR A 376 3.36 -19.10 7.94
C THR A 376 2.37 -19.96 7.15
N CYS A 377 2.73 -21.21 6.85
CA CYS A 377 1.87 -22.16 6.15
C CYS A 377 0.59 -22.45 6.95
N ASP A 378 0.70 -22.65 8.26
CA ASP A 378 -0.45 -22.93 9.13
C ASP A 378 -1.41 -21.72 9.20
N ALA A 379 -0.87 -20.50 9.34
CA ALA A 379 -1.68 -19.27 9.31
C ALA A 379 -2.45 -19.10 7.98
N LEU A 380 -1.82 -19.44 6.86
CA LEU A 380 -2.45 -19.37 5.53
C LEU A 380 -3.48 -20.49 5.30
N LYS A 381 -3.24 -21.69 5.82
CA LYS A 381 -4.19 -22.80 5.78
C LYS A 381 -5.45 -22.52 6.59
N ASP A 382 -5.30 -22.01 7.81
CA ASP A 382 -6.44 -21.60 8.63
C ASP A 382 -7.24 -20.49 7.96
N THR A 383 -6.55 -19.63 7.21
CA THR A 383 -7.20 -18.60 6.38
C THR A 383 -8.04 -19.20 5.25
N ALA A 384 -7.54 -20.24 4.57
CA ALA A 384 -8.23 -20.91 3.47
C ALA A 384 -9.40 -21.79 3.90
N ALA A 385 -9.40 -22.33 5.14
CA ALA A 385 -10.47 -23.17 5.64
C ALA A 385 -11.76 -22.39 6.01
N GLU A 386 -11.64 -21.07 6.20
CA GLU A 386 -12.74 -20.18 6.57
C GLU A 386 -13.29 -19.36 5.38
N SER A 387 -12.63 -19.39 4.22
CA SER A 387 -13.06 -18.78 2.95
C SER A 387 -13.94 -19.74 2.16
#